data_AF-A0A0Q8HIM9-F1
#
_entry.id   AF-A0A0Q8HIM9-F1
#
_cell.length_a   1.000
_cell.length_b   1.000
_cell.length_c   1.000
_cell.angle_alpha   90.00
_cell.angle_beta   90.00
_cell.angle_gamma   90.00
#
_symmetry.space_group_name_H-M   'P 1'
#
loop_
_entity.id
_entity.type
_entity.pdbx_description
1 polymer ?
#
loop_
_entity_poly.entity_id
_entity_poly.type
_entity_poly.pdbx_seq_one_letter_code
_entity_poly.pdbx_strand_id
1 'polypeptide(L)'
;MTRRITRPRLLLSVLATLLVVAVSTTVLARAGARPDRCAVIGERAEARASLVTGSGADVLVIGDSYSVGAGVRRSESWPVRLPGRVRVDGFSGSGFTVGASGCGDVSYATRAARSLSGATDLVVVEGGLNDYDQSLADLEAGFARLVRVLDGRHVLVVGPPPAPERPRASVEAVDAALARLSAAQGMPYLSMLGVDLAYLDDDLHPDPAGHRVFGDLVAEKVRTMFVE
;
A
#
# COMPACT_ATOMS: atom_id res chain seq x y z
N MET A 1 62.99 33.33 8.17
CA MET A 1 62.21 32.60 9.21
C MET A 1 61.43 31.46 8.58
N THR A 2 61.98 30.26 8.56
CA THR A 2 61.31 29.05 8.04
C THR A 2 60.46 28.43 9.16
N ARG A 3 59.13 28.53 9.06
CA ARG A 3 58.20 27.90 10.01
C ARG A 3 58.33 26.38 9.92
N ARG A 4 58.97 25.74 10.91
CA ARG A 4 58.92 24.29 11.09
C ARG A 4 57.47 23.88 11.38
N ILE A 5 56.81 23.28 10.40
CA ILE A 5 55.52 22.62 10.62
C ILE A 5 55.81 21.39 11.48
N THR A 6 55.27 21.37 12.70
CA THR A 6 55.44 20.24 13.61
C THR A 6 54.65 19.05 13.08
N ARG A 7 55.29 17.86 13.04
CA ARG A 7 54.70 16.58 12.61
C ARG A 7 53.23 16.34 13.03
N PRO A 8 52.78 16.68 14.26
CA PRO A 8 51.36 16.55 14.64
C PRO A 8 50.40 17.43 13.82
N ARG A 9 50.80 18.63 13.39
CA ARG A 9 49.97 19.51 12.55
C ARG A 9 49.82 18.95 11.14
N LEU A 10 50.88 18.32 10.60
CA LEU A 10 50.85 17.63 9.32
C LEU A 10 49.91 16.40 9.35
N LEU A 11 49.96 15.61 10.43
CA LEU A 11 49.08 14.46 10.63
C LEU A 11 47.60 14.86 10.74
N LEU A 12 47.30 15.93 11.49
CA LEU A 12 45.94 16.48 11.62
C LEU A 12 45.38 16.98 10.28
N SER A 13 46.20 17.67 9.48
CA SER A 13 45.78 18.13 8.15
C SER A 13 45.52 16.97 7.17
N VAL A 14 46.35 15.92 7.21
CA VAL A 14 46.15 14.72 6.38
C VAL A 14 44.87 13.99 6.80
N LEU A 15 44.64 13.83 8.10
CA LEU A 15 43.43 13.17 8.62
C LEU A 15 42.15 13.95 8.27
N ALA A 16 42.17 15.28 8.41
CA ALA A 16 41.05 16.14 8.04
C ALA A 16 40.77 16.08 6.53
N THR A 17 41.82 16.05 5.69
CA THR A 17 41.67 15.93 4.23
C THR A 17 41.11 14.56 3.84
N LEU A 18 41.58 13.47 4.46
CA LEU A 18 41.04 12.13 4.23
C LEU A 18 39.58 12.02 4.67
N LEU A 19 39.21 12.65 5.78
CA LEU A 19 37.83 12.67 6.27
C LEU A 19 36.92 13.47 5.31
N VAL A 20 37.36 14.63 4.85
CA VAL A 20 36.62 15.44 3.87
C VAL A 20 36.46 14.68 2.56
N VAL A 21 37.52 14.04 2.05
CA VAL A 21 37.45 13.23 0.82
C VAL A 21 36.49 12.05 1.00
N ALA A 22 36.53 11.33 2.14
CA ALA A 22 35.62 10.22 2.41
C ALA A 22 34.15 10.66 2.55
N VAL A 23 33.90 11.81 3.18
CA VAL A 23 32.55 12.38 3.28
C VAL A 23 32.07 12.86 1.91
N SER A 24 32.93 13.51 1.12
CA SER A 24 32.57 13.97 -0.22
C SER A 24 32.29 12.80 -1.17
N THR A 25 33.09 11.73 -1.16
CA THR A 25 32.87 10.56 -2.02
C THR A 25 31.60 9.81 -1.64
N THR A 26 31.27 9.70 -0.35
CA THR A 26 30.01 9.07 0.09
C THR A 26 28.77 9.92 -0.26
N VAL A 27 28.86 11.26 -0.17
CA VAL A 27 27.79 12.17 -0.61
C VAL A 27 27.60 12.15 -2.12
N LEU A 28 28.69 12.17 -2.91
CA LEU A 28 28.65 12.09 -4.38
C LEU A 28 28.14 10.72 -4.87
N ALA A 29 28.54 9.63 -4.22
CA ALA A 29 28.03 8.28 -4.53
C ALA A 29 26.54 8.14 -4.24
N ARG A 30 26.04 8.74 -3.15
CA ARG A 30 24.60 8.79 -2.84
C ARG A 30 23.81 9.73 -3.76
N ALA A 31 24.44 10.79 -4.27
CA ALA A 31 23.80 11.72 -5.19
C ALA A 31 23.61 11.13 -6.61
N GLY A 32 24.39 10.11 -6.98
CA GLY A 32 24.34 9.47 -8.31
C GLY A 32 23.45 8.22 -8.42
N ALA A 33 23.16 7.55 -7.31
CA ALA A 33 22.28 6.37 -7.30
C ALA A 33 20.82 6.82 -7.12
N ARG A 34 20.00 6.69 -8.18
CA ARG A 34 18.54 6.78 -8.02
C ARG A 34 18.14 5.69 -7.01
N PRO A 35 17.43 6.02 -5.93
CA PRO A 35 17.01 5.01 -4.96
C PRO A 35 16.17 3.94 -5.66
N ASP A 36 16.39 2.68 -5.29
CA ASP A 36 15.63 1.55 -5.82
C ASP A 36 14.12 1.84 -5.68
N ARG A 37 13.38 1.74 -6.79
CA ARG A 37 11.95 2.04 -6.82
C ARG A 37 11.19 1.24 -5.76
N CYS A 38 11.58 -0.02 -5.57
CA CYS A 38 10.93 -0.91 -4.62
C CYS A 38 11.25 -0.54 -3.18
N ALA A 39 12.48 -0.15 -2.87
CA ALA A 39 12.83 0.43 -1.59
C ALA A 39 12.00 1.70 -1.28
N VAL A 40 11.84 2.62 -2.23
CA VAL A 40 11.02 3.84 -2.04
C VAL A 40 9.54 3.51 -1.79
N ILE A 41 8.99 2.52 -2.49
CA ILE A 41 7.61 2.06 -2.23
C ILE A 41 7.51 1.45 -0.82
N GLY A 42 8.49 0.63 -0.42
CA GLY A 42 8.58 0.05 0.92
C GLY A 42 8.61 1.10 2.03
N GLU A 43 9.45 2.13 1.89
CA GLU A 43 9.50 3.24 2.87
C GLU A 43 8.16 3.97 2.99
N ARG A 44 7.45 4.18 1.87
CA ARG A 44 6.11 4.79 1.87
C ARG A 44 5.07 3.90 2.54
N ALA A 45 5.13 2.59 2.30
CA ALA A 45 4.29 1.59 2.95
C ALA A 45 4.48 1.60 4.48
N GLU A 46 5.73 1.57 4.95
CA GLU A 46 6.07 1.63 6.38
C GLU A 46 5.61 2.94 7.03
N ALA A 47 5.81 4.06 6.35
CA ALA A 47 5.34 5.35 6.81
C ALA A 47 3.81 5.42 6.90
N ARG A 48 3.08 4.74 6.00
CA ARG A 48 1.62 4.63 6.09
C ARG A 48 1.20 3.70 7.22
N ALA A 49 1.87 2.56 7.41
CA ALA A 49 1.57 1.60 8.46
C ALA A 49 1.75 2.19 9.87
N SER A 50 2.68 3.14 10.01
CA SER A 50 2.92 3.87 11.27
C SER A 50 1.81 4.88 11.61
N LEU A 51 0.96 5.26 10.65
CA LEU A 51 -0.18 6.14 10.88
C LEU A 51 -1.42 5.34 11.25
N VAL A 52 -1.72 5.26 12.54
CA VAL A 52 -2.98 4.73 13.07
C VAL A 52 -3.99 5.87 13.19
N THR A 53 -5.22 5.68 12.69
CA THR A 53 -6.29 6.69 12.75
C THR A 53 -7.50 6.18 13.53
N GLY A 54 -8.24 7.11 14.13
CA GLY A 54 -9.47 6.79 14.87
C GLY A 54 -9.24 6.02 16.18
N SER A 55 -10.34 5.49 16.72
CA SER A 55 -10.40 4.76 17.98
C SER A 55 -11.59 3.79 17.97
N GLY A 56 -11.55 2.73 18.78
CA GLY A 56 -12.60 1.70 18.83
C GLY A 56 -12.06 0.35 18.38
N ALA A 57 -12.91 -0.44 17.72
CA ALA A 57 -12.55 -1.74 17.16
C ALA A 57 -11.29 -1.65 16.27
N ASP A 58 -10.39 -2.63 16.38
CA ASP A 58 -9.14 -2.67 15.64
C ASP A 58 -9.40 -3.12 14.19
N VAL A 59 -9.19 -2.19 13.25
CA VAL A 59 -9.41 -2.40 11.82
C VAL A 59 -8.06 -2.47 11.11
N LEU A 60 -7.82 -3.57 10.41
CA LEU A 60 -6.68 -3.70 9.50
C LEU A 60 -7.15 -3.52 8.06
N VAL A 61 -6.61 -2.52 7.37
CA VAL A 61 -6.75 -2.40 5.91
C VAL A 61 -5.55 -3.06 5.25
N ILE A 62 -5.80 -4.04 4.38
CA ILE A 62 -4.80 -4.62 3.48
C ILE A 62 -5.11 -4.09 2.09
N GLY A 63 -4.20 -3.31 1.49
CA GLY A 63 -4.48 -2.76 0.16
C GLY A 63 -3.25 -2.32 -0.62
N ASP A 64 -3.47 -1.50 -1.64
CA ASP A 64 -2.45 -1.10 -2.60
C ASP A 64 -2.08 0.40 -2.53
N SER A 65 -1.75 1.03 -3.66
CA SER A 65 -1.44 2.46 -3.75
C SER A 65 -2.59 3.35 -3.28
N TYR A 66 -3.84 2.91 -3.43
CA TYR A 66 -5.02 3.64 -2.96
C TYR A 66 -5.03 3.71 -1.43
N SER A 67 -4.84 2.58 -0.76
CA SER A 67 -4.74 2.50 0.70
C SER A 67 -3.51 3.24 1.25
N VAL A 68 -2.37 3.19 0.53
CA VAL A 68 -1.17 3.98 0.85
C VAL A 68 -1.41 5.49 0.74
N GLY A 69 -2.30 5.91 -0.16
CA GLY A 69 -2.51 7.32 -0.50
C GLY A 69 -1.47 7.85 -1.48
N ALA A 70 -1.13 7.08 -2.51
CA ALA A 70 -0.18 7.51 -3.52
C ALA A 70 -0.67 8.80 -4.19
N GLY A 71 0.21 9.81 -4.23
CA GLY A 71 -0.10 11.13 -4.82
C GLY A 71 -0.84 12.10 -3.90
N VAL A 72 -1.25 11.68 -2.69
CA VAL A 72 -1.89 12.56 -1.69
C VAL A 72 -1.18 12.50 -0.34
N ARG A 73 -1.57 13.35 0.61
CA ARG A 73 -1.09 13.19 2.00
C ARG A 73 -1.74 11.95 2.59
N ARG A 74 -1.01 11.16 3.38
CA ARG A 74 -1.54 9.95 4.05
C ARG A 74 -2.75 10.24 4.96
N SER A 75 -2.84 11.46 5.49
CA SER A 75 -3.98 11.94 6.27
C SER A 75 -5.22 12.28 5.43
N GLU A 76 -5.09 12.27 4.09
CA GLU A 76 -6.18 12.48 3.13
C GLU A 76 -6.58 11.18 2.42
N SER A 77 -5.84 10.08 2.62
CA SER A 77 -6.16 8.81 1.96
C SER A 77 -7.39 8.16 2.58
N TRP A 78 -8.13 7.42 1.77
CA TRP A 78 -9.45 6.89 2.11
C TRP A 78 -9.55 6.14 3.46
N PRO A 79 -8.55 5.37 3.94
CA PRO A 79 -8.68 4.60 5.18
C PRO A 79 -8.89 5.46 6.43
N VAL A 80 -8.48 6.74 6.41
CA VAL A 80 -8.67 7.65 7.56
C VAL A 80 -10.15 7.95 7.86
N ARG A 81 -11.04 7.59 6.93
CA ARG A 81 -12.49 7.81 7.02
C ARG A 81 -13.23 6.63 7.66
N LEU A 82 -12.57 5.48 7.77
CA LEU A 82 -13.16 4.29 8.37
C LEU A 82 -13.42 4.50 9.88
N PRO A 83 -14.51 3.92 10.42
CA PRO A 83 -14.69 3.85 11.85
C PRO A 83 -13.66 2.90 12.48
N GLY A 84 -13.43 3.05 13.79
CA GLY A 84 -12.51 2.20 14.55
C GLY A 84 -11.08 2.73 14.62
N ARG A 85 -10.20 1.91 15.21
CA ARG A 85 -8.76 2.14 15.28
C ARG A 85 -8.11 1.47 14.06
N VAL A 86 -7.81 2.28 13.05
CA VAL A 86 -7.46 1.81 11.71
C VAL A 86 -5.94 1.81 11.52
N ARG A 87 -5.39 0.65 11.15
CA ARG A 87 -4.01 0.51 10.66
C ARG A 87 -4.04 0.03 9.21
N VAL A 88 -3.10 0.50 8.41
CA VAL A 88 -3.00 0.14 6.99
C VAL A 88 -1.73 -0.65 6.74
N ASP A 89 -1.88 -1.86 6.22
CA ASP A 89 -0.83 -2.61 5.54
C ASP A 89 -1.04 -2.44 4.03
N GLY A 90 -0.41 -1.41 3.46
CA GLY A 90 -0.54 -1.05 2.06
C GLY A 90 0.79 -1.13 1.33
N PHE A 91 0.80 -1.61 0.08
CA PHE A 91 1.98 -1.57 -0.78
C PHE A 91 1.59 -1.19 -2.20
N SER A 92 2.11 -0.07 -2.72
CA SER A 92 1.75 0.43 -4.05
C SER A 92 2.10 -0.56 -5.15
N GLY A 93 1.13 -0.87 -6.01
CA GLY A 93 1.30 -1.87 -7.08
C GLY A 93 1.14 -3.32 -6.60
N SER A 94 0.75 -3.57 -5.36
CA SER A 94 0.42 -4.93 -4.91
C SER A 94 -1.03 -5.30 -5.23
N GLY A 95 -1.32 -6.60 -5.15
CA GLY A 95 -2.62 -7.17 -5.44
C GLY A 95 -2.80 -8.53 -4.77
N PHE A 96 -3.84 -9.25 -5.19
CA PHE A 96 -4.09 -10.62 -4.72
C PHE A 96 -3.05 -11.60 -5.27
N THR A 97 -2.65 -11.40 -6.52
CA THR A 97 -1.69 -12.23 -7.25
C THR A 97 -0.25 -11.90 -6.85
N VAL A 98 0.63 -12.90 -6.83
CA VAL A 98 2.07 -12.72 -6.58
C VAL A 98 2.73 -11.85 -7.66
N GLY A 99 2.27 -11.99 -8.91
CA GLY A 99 2.77 -11.25 -10.07
C GLY A 99 2.23 -9.83 -10.24
N ALA A 100 1.28 -9.38 -9.42
CA ALA A 100 0.69 -8.04 -9.55
C ALA A 100 1.74 -6.91 -9.37
N SER A 101 2.80 -7.17 -8.60
CA SER A 101 3.84 -6.19 -8.29
C SER A 101 5.16 -6.48 -9.00
N GLY A 102 5.79 -5.42 -9.51
CA GLY A 102 7.17 -5.47 -10.02
C GLY A 102 8.24 -5.57 -8.92
N CYS A 103 7.87 -5.59 -7.63
CA CYS A 103 8.78 -5.58 -6.49
C CYS A 103 8.95 -6.96 -5.81
N GLY A 104 8.67 -8.04 -6.54
CA GLY A 104 8.65 -9.40 -6.00
C GLY A 104 7.35 -9.70 -5.26
N ASP A 105 7.35 -10.75 -4.43
CA ASP A 105 6.13 -11.16 -3.73
C ASP A 105 5.81 -10.23 -2.55
N VAL A 106 4.93 -9.28 -2.84
CA VAL A 106 4.26 -8.40 -1.88
C VAL A 106 2.75 -8.58 -1.97
N SER A 107 2.29 -9.77 -2.38
CA SER A 107 0.87 -10.10 -2.48
C SER A 107 0.15 -9.94 -1.15
N TYR A 108 -1.16 -9.76 -1.21
CA TYR A 108 -1.99 -9.55 -0.02
C TYR A 108 -1.84 -10.69 0.98
N ALA A 109 -1.81 -11.94 0.52
CA ALA A 109 -1.61 -13.10 1.38
C ALA A 109 -0.26 -13.06 2.13
N THR A 110 0.81 -12.72 1.42
CA THR A 110 2.17 -12.66 1.99
C THR A 110 2.30 -11.56 3.04
N ARG A 111 1.66 -10.41 2.82
CA ARG A 111 1.67 -9.30 3.78
C ARG A 111 0.71 -9.53 4.96
N ALA A 112 -0.49 -10.05 4.70
CA ALA A 112 -1.48 -10.40 5.72
C ALA A 112 -0.89 -11.29 6.81
N ALA A 113 -0.07 -12.28 6.44
CA ALA A 113 0.54 -13.22 7.39
C ALA A 113 1.47 -12.55 8.42
N ARG A 114 2.01 -11.37 8.08
CA ARG A 114 2.89 -10.58 8.96
C ARG A 114 2.13 -9.51 9.72
N SER A 115 1.05 -9.00 9.14
CA SER A 115 0.31 -7.86 9.64
C SER A 115 -0.88 -8.23 10.52
N LEU A 116 -1.45 -9.42 10.39
CA LEU A 116 -2.56 -9.83 11.25
C LEU A 116 -2.10 -9.94 12.71
N SER A 117 -2.93 -9.45 13.61
CA SER A 117 -2.76 -9.62 15.06
C SER A 117 -4.02 -10.24 15.66
N GLY A 118 -3.88 -10.88 16.82
CA GLY A 118 -5.02 -11.47 17.53
C GLY A 118 -6.11 -10.44 17.90
N ALA A 119 -5.73 -9.16 18.03
CA ALA A 119 -6.63 -8.05 18.33
C ALA A 119 -7.43 -7.54 17.11
N THR A 120 -7.15 -7.99 15.89
CA THR A 120 -7.86 -7.48 14.70
C THR A 120 -9.32 -7.94 14.68
N ASP A 121 -10.24 -6.98 14.82
CA ASP A 121 -11.69 -7.19 14.83
C ASP A 121 -12.26 -7.24 13.41
N LEU A 122 -11.73 -6.42 12.50
CA LEU A 122 -12.14 -6.35 11.09
C LEU A 122 -10.92 -6.25 10.17
N VAL A 123 -10.95 -7.00 9.06
CA VAL A 123 -10.03 -6.82 7.95
C VAL A 123 -10.78 -6.24 6.76
N VAL A 124 -10.30 -5.12 6.22
CA VAL A 124 -10.77 -4.58 4.94
C VAL A 124 -9.70 -4.85 3.89
N VAL A 125 -10.02 -5.65 2.89
CA VAL A 125 -9.11 -5.96 1.79
C VAL A 125 -9.52 -5.13 0.58
N GLU A 126 -8.70 -4.17 0.19
CA GLU A 126 -8.96 -3.26 -0.92
C GLU A 126 -8.01 -3.56 -2.09
N GLY A 127 -8.56 -3.76 -3.29
CA GLY A 127 -7.75 -3.80 -4.51
C GLY A 127 -8.28 -4.70 -5.60
N GLY A 128 -7.35 -5.24 -6.40
CA GLY A 128 -7.64 -5.94 -7.66
C GLY A 128 -7.26 -5.11 -8.89
N LEU A 129 -7.02 -3.80 -8.75
CA LEU A 129 -6.71 -2.96 -9.90
C LEU A 129 -5.34 -3.30 -10.51
N ASN A 130 -4.38 -3.71 -9.69
CA ASN A 130 -3.07 -4.18 -10.13
C ASN A 130 -3.10 -5.65 -10.62
N ASP A 131 -4.23 -6.35 -10.49
CA ASP A 131 -4.42 -7.70 -10.99
C ASP A 131 -5.01 -7.73 -12.42
N TYR A 132 -5.26 -6.56 -13.04
CA TYR A 132 -5.96 -6.42 -14.33
C TYR A 132 -5.31 -7.16 -15.51
N ASP A 133 -4.00 -7.38 -15.45
CA ASP A 133 -3.20 -8.08 -16.45
C ASP A 133 -2.77 -9.49 -16.01
N GLN A 134 -3.24 -9.92 -14.84
CA GLN A 134 -2.98 -11.25 -14.31
C GLN A 134 -4.03 -12.25 -14.81
N SER A 135 -3.68 -13.54 -14.80
CA SER A 135 -4.66 -14.57 -15.14
C SER A 135 -5.70 -14.70 -14.03
N LEU A 136 -6.96 -15.00 -14.40
CA LEU A 136 -8.01 -15.24 -13.39
C LEU A 136 -7.67 -16.44 -12.49
N ALA A 137 -6.93 -17.44 -13.00
CA ALA A 137 -6.47 -18.57 -12.19
C ALA A 137 -5.46 -18.13 -11.12
N ASP A 138 -4.56 -17.21 -11.44
CA ASP A 138 -3.59 -16.68 -10.46
C ASP A 138 -4.26 -15.79 -9.42
N LEU A 139 -5.25 -15.00 -9.85
CA LEU A 139 -6.12 -14.21 -8.97
C LEU A 139 -6.89 -15.11 -7.99
N GLU A 140 -7.54 -16.17 -8.49
CA GLU A 140 -8.24 -17.16 -7.67
C GLU A 140 -7.30 -17.83 -6.66
N ALA A 141 -6.12 -18.25 -7.10
CA ALA A 141 -5.12 -18.84 -6.23
C ALA A 141 -4.61 -17.85 -5.17
N GLY A 142 -4.43 -16.58 -5.55
CA GLY A 142 -4.05 -15.49 -4.65
C GLY A 142 -5.11 -15.22 -3.58
N PHE A 143 -6.37 -15.10 -4.00
CA PHE A 143 -7.50 -14.96 -3.09
C PHE A 143 -7.60 -16.15 -2.12
N ALA A 144 -7.48 -17.38 -2.62
CA ALA A 144 -7.49 -18.58 -1.79
C ALA A 144 -6.32 -18.63 -0.78
N ARG A 145 -5.12 -18.14 -1.15
CA ARG A 145 -4.00 -17.97 -0.20
C ARG A 145 -4.36 -16.95 0.87
N LEU A 146 -4.93 -15.81 0.48
CA LEU A 146 -5.30 -14.76 1.43
C LEU A 146 -6.36 -15.26 2.41
N VAL A 147 -7.43 -15.89 1.94
CA VAL A 147 -8.50 -16.43 2.79
C VAL A 147 -7.96 -17.40 3.84
N ARG A 148 -7.03 -18.29 3.47
CA ARG A 148 -6.37 -19.20 4.43
C ARG A 148 -5.58 -18.48 5.50
N VAL A 149 -4.97 -17.34 5.18
CA VAL A 149 -4.24 -16.50 6.14
C VAL A 149 -5.21 -15.72 7.04
N LEU A 150 -6.35 -15.28 6.49
CA LEU A 150 -7.38 -14.57 7.24
C LEU A 150 -8.15 -15.47 8.21
N ASP A 151 -8.15 -16.79 8.04
CA ASP A 151 -8.61 -17.80 9.03
C ASP A 151 -9.94 -17.45 9.75
N GLY A 152 -11.00 -17.22 8.98
CA GLY A 152 -12.34 -16.97 9.52
C GLY A 152 -12.56 -15.60 10.18
N ARG A 153 -11.62 -14.65 10.03
CA ARG A 153 -11.81 -13.26 10.47
C ARG A 153 -13.01 -12.62 9.78
N HIS A 154 -13.53 -11.56 10.39
CA HIS A 154 -14.52 -10.70 9.73
C HIS A 154 -13.81 -9.90 8.64
N VAL A 155 -14.25 -10.08 7.40
CA VAL A 155 -13.61 -9.50 6.23
C VAL A 155 -14.63 -8.72 5.41
N LEU A 156 -14.24 -7.52 4.98
CA LEU A 156 -14.86 -6.83 3.85
C LEU A 156 -13.88 -6.81 2.69
N VAL A 157 -14.28 -7.30 1.53
CA VAL A 157 -13.50 -7.17 0.29
C VAL A 157 -14.06 -5.99 -0.52
N VAL A 158 -13.17 -5.08 -0.92
CA VAL A 158 -13.48 -3.88 -1.72
C VAL A 158 -12.79 -4.03 -3.08
N GLY A 159 -13.62 -4.09 -4.13
CA GLY A 159 -13.17 -4.25 -5.51
C GLY A 159 -12.58 -2.99 -6.12
N PRO A 160 -11.95 -3.11 -7.30
CA PRO A 160 -11.30 -1.99 -7.96
C PRO A 160 -12.33 -1.05 -8.64
N PRO A 161 -12.10 0.28 -8.63
CA PRO A 161 -12.82 1.19 -9.50
C PRO A 161 -12.27 1.12 -10.94
N PRO A 162 -13.02 1.58 -11.96
CA PRO A 162 -12.59 1.52 -13.36
C PRO A 162 -11.62 2.68 -13.68
N ALA A 163 -10.42 2.65 -13.10
CA ALA A 163 -9.40 3.69 -13.31
C ALA A 163 -9.06 3.86 -14.80
N PRO A 164 -9.05 5.09 -15.36
CA PRO A 164 -8.91 5.31 -16.79
C PRO A 164 -7.62 4.73 -17.42
N GLU A 165 -6.52 4.66 -16.67
CA GLU A 165 -5.25 4.11 -17.16
C GLU A 165 -5.31 2.58 -17.37
N ARG A 166 -6.31 1.88 -16.82
CA ARG A 166 -6.49 0.43 -16.97
C ARG A 166 -7.58 0.07 -17.99
N PRO A 167 -7.40 -0.99 -18.80
CA PRO A 167 -8.46 -1.48 -19.68
C PRO A 167 -9.72 -1.86 -18.89
N ARG A 168 -10.82 -1.15 -19.13
CA ARG A 168 -12.08 -1.32 -18.40
C ARG A 168 -12.55 -2.78 -18.35
N ALA A 169 -12.51 -3.50 -19.48
CA ALA A 169 -12.94 -4.90 -19.55
C ALA A 169 -12.11 -5.83 -18.64
N SER A 170 -10.82 -5.56 -18.48
CA SER A 170 -9.96 -6.30 -17.57
C SER A 170 -10.33 -6.04 -16.11
N VAL A 171 -10.57 -4.78 -15.75
CA VAL A 171 -11.00 -4.40 -14.39
C VAL A 171 -12.36 -5.00 -14.06
N GLU A 172 -13.30 -4.99 -15.01
CA GLU A 172 -14.62 -5.63 -14.87
C GLU A 172 -14.51 -7.15 -14.66
N ALA A 173 -13.59 -7.82 -15.36
CA ALA A 173 -13.35 -9.25 -15.18
C ALA A 173 -12.78 -9.56 -13.78
N VAL A 174 -11.85 -8.73 -13.28
CA VAL A 174 -11.29 -8.87 -11.93
C VAL A 174 -12.37 -8.65 -10.86
N ASP A 175 -13.14 -7.57 -10.97
CA ASP A 175 -14.22 -7.27 -10.01
C ASP A 175 -15.26 -8.40 -9.97
N ALA A 176 -15.68 -8.91 -11.13
CA ALA A 176 -16.61 -10.04 -11.20
C ALA A 176 -16.04 -11.32 -10.56
N ALA A 177 -14.75 -11.59 -10.77
CA ALA A 177 -14.07 -12.72 -10.14
C ALA A 177 -14.00 -12.57 -8.62
N LEU A 178 -13.62 -11.40 -8.11
CA LEU A 178 -13.56 -11.11 -6.68
C LEU A 178 -14.93 -11.15 -6.01
N ALA A 179 -15.97 -10.66 -6.68
CA ALA A 179 -17.35 -10.74 -6.20
C ALA A 179 -17.78 -12.20 -6.02
N ARG A 180 -17.55 -13.04 -7.03
CA ARG A 180 -17.88 -14.48 -6.98
C ARG A 180 -17.08 -15.20 -5.89
N LEU A 181 -15.78 -14.94 -5.79
CA LEU A 181 -14.90 -15.57 -4.81
C LEU A 181 -15.29 -15.18 -3.38
N SER A 182 -15.58 -13.90 -3.15
CA SER A 182 -16.04 -13.40 -1.85
C SER A 182 -17.38 -14.03 -1.46
N ALA A 183 -18.33 -14.12 -2.39
CA ALA A 183 -19.61 -14.78 -2.14
C ALA A 183 -19.44 -16.26 -1.78
N ALA A 184 -18.54 -16.98 -2.46
CA ALA A 184 -18.23 -18.37 -2.16
C ALA A 184 -17.60 -18.58 -0.76
N GLN A 185 -16.99 -17.54 -0.19
CA GLN A 185 -16.45 -17.55 1.18
C GLN A 185 -17.39 -16.92 2.21
N GLY A 186 -18.60 -16.50 1.81
CA GLY A 186 -19.51 -15.78 2.69
C GLY A 186 -19.00 -14.40 3.13
N MET A 187 -18.03 -13.84 2.41
CA MET A 187 -17.43 -12.53 2.71
C MET A 187 -18.22 -11.42 2.01
N PRO A 188 -18.64 -10.36 2.72
CA PRO A 188 -19.17 -9.15 2.10
C PRO A 188 -18.22 -8.59 1.05
N TYR A 189 -18.80 -8.25 -0.12
CA TYR A 189 -18.10 -7.61 -1.23
C TYR A 189 -18.71 -6.24 -1.51
N LEU A 190 -17.86 -5.24 -1.75
CA LEU A 190 -18.23 -3.92 -2.23
C LEU A 190 -17.55 -3.66 -3.58
N SER A 191 -18.32 -3.69 -4.67
CA SER A 191 -17.82 -3.31 -5.99
C SER A 191 -17.69 -1.79 -6.09
N MET A 192 -16.59 -1.33 -6.69
CA MET A 192 -16.36 0.09 -7.00
C MET A 192 -16.51 0.40 -8.50
N LEU A 193 -16.92 -0.58 -9.33
CA LEU A 193 -17.04 -0.42 -10.79
C LEU A 193 -18.02 0.69 -11.22
N GLY A 194 -19.07 0.91 -10.42
CA GLY A 194 -20.10 1.92 -10.69
C GLY A 194 -19.83 3.28 -10.05
N VAL A 195 -18.67 3.45 -9.40
CA VAL A 195 -18.36 4.66 -8.63
C VAL A 195 -17.57 5.61 -9.53
N ASP A 196 -18.06 6.85 -9.64
CA ASP A 196 -17.36 7.93 -10.30
C ASP A 196 -16.35 8.55 -9.32
N LEU A 197 -15.06 8.40 -9.60
CA LEU A 197 -13.97 8.93 -8.79
C LEU A 197 -13.21 9.99 -9.57
N ALA A 198 -12.81 11.05 -8.87
CA ALA A 198 -11.83 11.98 -9.39
C ALA A 198 -10.42 11.40 -9.24
N TYR A 199 -9.60 11.58 -10.27
CA TYR A 199 -8.24 11.06 -10.39
C TYR A 199 -7.22 12.19 -10.48
N LEU A 200 -5.97 11.87 -10.13
CA LEU A 200 -4.81 12.68 -10.46
C LEU A 200 -4.54 12.62 -11.97
N ASP A 201 -3.64 13.47 -12.46
CA ASP A 201 -3.23 13.55 -13.88
C ASP A 201 -2.62 12.25 -14.43
N ASP A 202 -2.34 11.25 -13.58
CA ASP A 202 -1.85 9.95 -14.00
C ASP A 202 -2.96 8.96 -14.37
N ASP A 203 -4.23 9.40 -14.30
CA ASP A 203 -5.41 8.61 -14.67
C ASP A 203 -5.52 7.26 -13.92
N LEU A 204 -4.79 7.11 -12.81
CA LEU A 204 -4.67 5.85 -12.08
C LEU A 204 -4.98 6.04 -10.60
N HIS A 205 -4.45 7.09 -9.96
CA HIS A 205 -4.60 7.30 -8.52
C HIS A 205 -5.70 8.33 -8.22
N PRO A 206 -6.59 8.08 -7.24
CA PRO A 206 -7.61 9.05 -6.85
C PRO A 206 -6.97 10.34 -6.33
N ASP A 207 -7.58 11.46 -6.68
CA ASP A 207 -7.23 12.74 -6.04
C ASP A 207 -7.83 12.81 -4.62
N PRO A 208 -7.62 13.91 -3.87
CA PRO A 208 -8.24 14.06 -2.55
C PRO A 208 -9.77 13.98 -2.55
N ALA A 209 -10.47 14.31 -3.64
CA ALA A 209 -11.92 14.16 -3.75
C ALA A 209 -12.33 12.70 -4.00
N GLY A 210 -11.62 11.99 -4.88
CA GLY A 210 -11.80 10.57 -5.12
C GLY A 210 -11.56 9.75 -3.86
N HIS A 211 -10.51 10.04 -3.09
CA HIS A 211 -10.27 9.40 -1.79
C HIS A 211 -11.40 9.64 -0.77
N ARG A 212 -12.05 10.82 -0.79
CA ARG A 212 -13.22 11.07 0.07
C ARG A 212 -14.40 10.19 -0.32
N VAL A 213 -14.77 10.19 -1.60
CA VAL A 213 -15.89 9.38 -2.12
C VAL A 213 -15.65 7.90 -1.84
N PHE A 214 -14.47 7.38 -2.19
CA PHE A 214 -14.10 5.99 -1.95
C PHE A 214 -14.21 5.65 -0.45
N GLY A 215 -13.59 6.45 0.41
CA GLY A 215 -13.58 6.18 1.84
C GLY A 215 -14.95 6.30 2.50
N ASP A 216 -15.81 7.20 2.04
CA ASP A 216 -17.19 7.31 2.54
C ASP A 216 -18.03 6.08 2.22
N LEU A 217 -17.91 5.55 1.00
CA LEU A 217 -18.61 4.34 0.59
C LEU A 217 -18.14 3.11 1.38
N VAL A 218 -16.83 2.96 1.58
CA VAL A 218 -16.31 1.85 2.39
C VAL A 218 -16.71 2.02 3.86
N ALA A 219 -16.59 3.23 4.41
CA ALA A 219 -16.97 3.50 5.80
C ALA A 219 -18.45 3.21 6.04
N GLU A 220 -19.32 3.57 5.09
CA GLU A 220 -20.74 3.25 5.18
C GLU A 220 -20.99 1.75 5.13
N LYS A 221 -20.35 1.04 4.20
CA LYS A 221 -20.45 -0.42 4.14
C LYS A 221 -20.02 -1.06 5.46
N VAL A 222 -18.89 -0.62 6.04
CA VAL A 222 -18.40 -1.10 7.33
C VAL A 222 -19.44 -0.87 8.43
N ARG A 223 -20.05 0.33 8.52
CA ARG A 223 -21.10 0.60 9.54
C ARG A 223 -22.27 -0.36 9.40
N THR A 224 -22.78 -0.57 8.18
CA THR A 224 -23.93 -1.45 7.95
C THR A 224 -23.66 -2.93 8.25
N MET A 225 -22.39 -3.36 8.30
CA MET A 225 -22.04 -4.73 8.67
C MET A 225 -22.18 -5.02 10.17
N PHE A 226 -22.22 -3.98 11.02
CA PHE A 226 -22.29 -4.11 12.48
C PHE A 226 -23.60 -3.58 13.08
N VAL A 227 -24.56 -3.20 12.24
CA VAL A 227 -25.91 -2.86 12.67
C VAL A 227 -26.78 -4.11 12.47
N GLU A 228 -27.05 -4.82 13.58
CA GLU A 228 -28.06 -5.89 13.65
C GLU A 228 -29.49 -5.32 13.60
#